data_AF-A0A967NRC9-F1
#
_entry.id   AF-A0A967NRC9-F1
#
_cell.length_a   1.000
_cell.length_b   1.000
_cell.length_c   1.000
_cell.angle_alpha   90.00
_cell.angle_beta   90.00
_cell.angle_gamma   90.00
#
_symmetry.space_group_name_H-M   'P 1'
#
loop_
_entity.id
_entity.type
_entity.pdbx_description
1 polymer ?
#
loop_
_entity_poly.entity_id
_entity_poly.type
_entity_poly.pdbx_seq_one_letter_code
_entity_poly.pdbx_strand_id
1 'polypeptide(L)'
;MQFADGRSRYSHSLNDGVFNTIDDAVNAAREAFHRFSAMPLEKRVEIIAAIRKSMLENAELLAREANAETGLGRVESKIVKNRLVTEKTPGPEVLRPHTWSGDHGLTLVEYAPYGVIAAITPTTNPTSTIICNTIGMVAAGNTAVFNVHPNAKNVSCHNI
;
A
#
# COMPACT_ATOMS: atom_id res chain seq x y z
N MET A 1 25.68 -0.48 -27.41
CA MET A 1 24.30 -1.01 -27.27
C MET A 1 23.57 -0.03 -26.37
N GLN A 2 22.69 0.80 -26.95
CA GLN A 2 22.12 1.98 -26.29
C GLN A 2 21.20 1.60 -25.13
N PHE A 3 21.44 2.23 -23.97
CA PHE A 3 20.50 2.27 -22.84
C PHE A 3 19.27 3.06 -23.27
N ALA A 4 18.15 2.37 -23.44
CA ALA A 4 16.87 3.01 -23.73
C ALA A 4 16.25 3.54 -22.44
N ASP A 5 15.86 4.82 -22.51
CA ASP A 5 15.14 5.65 -21.55
C ASP A 5 14.01 4.89 -20.82
N GLY A 6 14.05 4.90 -19.49
CA GLY A 6 13.17 4.15 -18.57
C GLY A 6 11.77 4.76 -18.39
N ARG A 7 11.13 5.21 -19.47
CA ARG A 7 9.74 5.67 -19.42
C ARG A 7 8.78 4.47 -19.40
N SER A 8 7.96 4.41 -18.36
CA SER A 8 6.86 3.46 -18.19
C SER A 8 6.01 3.38 -19.47
N ARG A 9 5.69 2.17 -19.93
CA ARG A 9 4.95 1.91 -21.18
C ARG A 9 3.45 2.28 -21.12
N TYR A 10 2.98 2.89 -20.03
CA TYR A 10 1.58 3.26 -19.85
C TYR A 10 1.41 4.78 -19.93
N SER A 11 1.08 5.29 -21.11
CA SER A 11 0.84 6.72 -21.37
C SER A 11 -0.56 7.21 -20.91
N HIS A 12 -1.17 6.57 -19.92
CA HIS A 12 -2.57 6.82 -19.50
C HIS A 12 -2.74 6.98 -17.98
N SER A 13 -1.67 7.33 -17.25
CA SER A 13 -1.76 7.71 -15.84
C SER A 13 -2.20 9.17 -15.69
N LEU A 14 -3.23 9.42 -14.86
CA LEU A 14 -3.66 10.78 -14.52
C LEU A 14 -2.66 11.47 -13.57
N ASN A 15 -1.93 10.68 -12.76
CA ASN A 15 -0.82 10.99 -11.86
C ASN A 15 -0.08 9.67 -11.51
N ASP A 16 1.05 9.74 -10.78
CA ASP A 16 1.74 8.55 -10.26
C ASP A 16 0.76 7.64 -9.48
N GLY A 17 0.55 6.41 -9.96
CA GLY A 17 -0.32 5.42 -9.30
C GLY A 17 -1.83 5.54 -9.56
N VAL A 18 -2.31 6.54 -10.31
CA VAL A 18 -3.74 6.74 -10.64
C VAL A 18 -3.99 6.57 -12.14
N PHE A 19 -4.94 5.70 -12.48
CA PHE A 19 -5.21 5.29 -13.87
C PHE A 19 -6.64 5.58 -14.31
N ASN A 20 -6.83 5.75 -15.62
CA ASN A 20 -8.15 6.00 -16.22
C ASN A 20 -9.07 4.76 -16.21
N THR A 21 -8.49 3.55 -16.28
CA THR A 21 -9.23 2.29 -16.32
C THR A 21 -8.74 1.33 -15.25
N ILE A 22 -9.60 0.41 -14.83
CA ILE A 22 -9.26 -0.66 -13.88
C ILE A 22 -8.21 -1.59 -14.49
N ASP A 23 -8.33 -1.90 -15.79
CA ASP A 23 -7.40 -2.79 -16.48
C ASP A 23 -5.99 -2.21 -16.51
N ASP A 24 -5.84 -0.90 -16.77
CA ASP A 24 -4.55 -0.22 -16.70
C ASP A 24 -3.95 -0.29 -15.30
N ALA A 25 -4.75 -0.03 -14.26
CA ALA A 25 -4.29 -0.11 -12.87
C ALA A 25 -3.84 -1.52 -12.49
N VAL A 26 -4.60 -2.54 -12.88
CA VAL A 26 -4.28 -3.96 -12.61
C VAL A 26 -3.04 -4.41 -13.40
N ASN A 27 -2.91 -4.00 -14.65
CA ASN A 27 -1.74 -4.32 -15.47
C ASN A 27 -0.46 -3.67 -14.93
N ALA A 28 -0.53 -2.40 -14.54
CA ALA A 28 0.58 -1.71 -13.88
C ALA A 28 0.95 -2.36 -12.55
N ALA A 29 -0.04 -2.72 -11.71
CA ALA A 29 0.21 -3.43 -10.47
C ALA A 29 0.82 -4.82 -10.70
N ARG A 30 0.40 -5.55 -11.73
CA ARG A 30 0.98 -6.86 -12.09
C ARG A 30 2.43 -6.74 -12.53
N GLU A 31 2.77 -5.75 -13.34
CA GLU A 31 4.18 -5.48 -13.70
C GLU A 31 5.01 -5.11 -12.47
N ALA A 32 4.49 -4.22 -11.62
CA ALA A 32 5.13 -3.84 -10.37
C ALA A 32 5.33 -5.06 -9.45
N PHE A 33 4.38 -5.99 -9.38
CA PHE A 33 4.48 -7.21 -8.58
C PHE A 33 5.65 -8.08 -9.02
N HIS A 34 5.85 -8.29 -10.32
CA HIS A 34 6.98 -9.08 -10.81
C HIS A 34 8.32 -8.43 -10.48
N ARG A 35 8.43 -7.11 -10.63
CA ARG A 35 9.64 -6.36 -10.29
C ARG A 35 9.90 -6.37 -8.79
N PHE A 36 8.85 -6.19 -7.98
CA PHE A 36 8.94 -6.15 -6.52
C PHE A 36 9.27 -7.53 -5.94
N SER A 37 8.70 -8.61 -6.51
CA SER A 37 8.99 -9.99 -6.09
C SER A 37 10.45 -10.40 -6.32
N ALA A 38 11.14 -9.76 -7.26
CA ALA A 38 12.56 -9.98 -7.52
C ALA A 38 13.50 -9.19 -6.59
N MET A 39 12.95 -8.33 -5.71
CA MET A 39 13.75 -7.53 -4.79
C MET A 39 14.05 -8.29 -3.47
N PRO A 40 15.17 -7.97 -2.80
CA PRO A 40 15.47 -8.51 -1.47
C PRO A 40 14.44 -8.12 -0.41
N LEU A 41 14.31 -8.92 0.65
CA LEU A 41 13.37 -8.67 1.75
C LEU A 41 13.67 -7.36 2.48
N GLU A 42 14.93 -6.96 2.57
CA GLU A 42 15.38 -5.69 3.15
C GLU A 42 14.72 -4.51 2.43
N LYS A 43 14.47 -4.64 1.12
CA LYS A 43 13.81 -3.60 0.34
C LYS A 43 12.38 -3.37 0.79
N ARG A 44 11.70 -4.41 1.28
CA ARG A 44 10.35 -4.28 1.87
C ARG A 44 10.41 -3.44 3.14
N VAL A 45 11.42 -3.63 3.98
CA VAL A 45 11.62 -2.84 5.20
C VAL A 45 11.84 -1.36 4.86
N GLU A 46 12.71 -1.07 3.89
CA GLU A 46 12.96 0.30 3.41
C GLU A 46 11.70 0.98 2.88
N ILE A 47 10.95 0.29 2.01
CA ILE A 47 9.71 0.82 1.42
C ILE A 47 8.67 1.10 2.52
N ILE A 48 8.49 0.17 3.46
CA ILE A 48 7.54 0.37 4.57
C ILE A 48 7.96 1.53 5.47
N ALA A 49 9.26 1.70 5.75
CA ALA A 49 9.75 2.86 6.50
C ALA A 49 9.48 4.19 5.76
N ALA A 50 9.67 4.22 4.44
CA ALA A 50 9.39 5.39 3.62
C ALA A 50 7.88 5.72 3.59
N ILE A 51 7.02 4.71 3.44
CA ILE A 51 5.57 4.87 3.51
C ILE A 51 5.18 5.45 4.88
N ARG A 52 5.67 4.88 5.98
CA ARG A 52 5.35 5.37 7.32
C ARG A 52 5.78 6.82 7.52
N LYS A 53 6.99 7.18 7.08
CA LYS A 53 7.49 8.56 7.17
C LYS A 53 6.57 9.53 6.42
N SER A 54 6.29 9.24 5.15
CA SER A 54 5.42 10.10 4.33
C SER A 54 4.02 10.24 4.92
N MET A 55 3.43 9.15 5.39
CA MET A 55 2.08 9.15 5.96
C MET A 55 2.01 9.87 7.32
N LEU A 56 3.09 9.85 8.11
CA LEU A 56 3.17 10.65 9.34
C LEU A 56 3.28 12.14 9.05
N GLU A 57 4.12 12.52 8.07
CA GLU A 57 4.29 13.91 7.63
C GLU A 57 2.99 14.49 7.08
N ASN A 58 2.21 13.68 6.35
CA ASN A 58 0.95 14.10 5.73
C ASN A 58 -0.31 13.79 6.56
N ALA A 59 -0.19 13.24 7.77
CA ALA A 59 -1.32 12.75 8.55
C ALA A 59 -2.40 13.81 8.80
N GLU A 60 -1.97 15.06 9.02
CA GLU A 60 -2.85 16.20 9.28
C GLU A 60 -3.53 16.72 8.01
N LEU A 61 -2.77 16.86 6.92
CA LEU A 61 -3.30 17.28 5.62
C LEU A 61 -4.42 16.34 5.16
N LEU A 62 -4.11 15.04 5.13
CA LEU A 62 -5.05 13.99 4.74
C LEU A 62 -6.30 13.94 5.65
N ALA A 63 -6.16 14.24 6.93
CA ALA A 63 -7.30 14.29 7.86
C ALA A 63 -8.23 15.47 7.56
N ARG A 64 -7.68 16.65 7.25
CA ARG A 64 -8.44 17.84 6.86
C ARG A 64 -9.14 17.63 5.53
N GLU A 65 -8.44 17.13 4.52
CA GLU A 65 -9.00 16.81 3.20
C GLU A 65 -10.11 15.77 3.31
N ALA A 66 -9.90 14.69 4.06
CA ALA A 66 -10.93 13.67 4.23
C ALA A 66 -12.17 14.19 4.93
N ASN A 67 -12.05 15.13 5.88
CA ASN A 67 -13.22 15.75 6.51
C ASN A 67 -13.90 16.74 5.55
N ALA A 68 -13.13 17.56 4.85
CA ALA A 68 -13.65 18.53 3.89
C ALA A 68 -14.41 17.87 2.73
N GLU A 69 -13.88 16.76 2.18
CA GLU A 69 -14.51 16.05 1.07
C GLU A 69 -15.74 15.26 1.53
N THR A 70 -15.65 14.52 2.63
CA THR A 70 -16.72 13.59 3.05
C THR A 70 -17.79 14.24 3.92
N GLY A 71 -17.47 15.33 4.62
CA GLY A 71 -18.29 15.91 5.69
C GLY A 71 -18.39 15.03 6.95
N LEU A 72 -17.64 13.93 7.04
CA LEU A 72 -17.78 12.93 8.11
C LEU A 72 -16.69 13.07 9.18
N GLY A 73 -17.08 12.91 10.44
CA GLY A 73 -16.18 12.82 11.59
C GLY A 73 -15.56 14.15 12.01
N ARG A 74 -14.50 14.07 12.83
CA ARG A 74 -13.74 15.23 13.33
C ARG A 74 -12.30 15.14 12.85
N VAL A 75 -11.68 16.27 12.52
CA VAL A 75 -10.30 16.33 12.00
C VAL A 75 -9.34 15.74 13.03
N GLU A 76 -9.45 16.10 14.29
CA GLU A 76 -8.56 15.67 15.38
C GLU A 76 -8.58 14.14 15.52
N SER A 77 -9.78 13.53 15.49
CA SER A 77 -9.93 12.09 15.53
C SER A 77 -9.35 11.39 14.29
N LYS A 78 -9.43 12.01 13.10
CA LYS A 78 -8.83 11.48 11.88
C LYS A 78 -7.29 11.58 11.91
N ILE A 79 -6.71 12.63 12.48
CA ILE A 79 -5.25 12.76 12.67
C ILE A 79 -4.75 11.60 13.55
N VAL A 80 -5.38 11.40 14.71
CA VAL A 80 -5.03 10.30 15.63
C VAL A 80 -5.14 8.95 14.93
N LYS A 81 -6.21 8.74 14.16
CA LYS A 81 -6.42 7.49 13.43
C LYS A 81 -5.39 7.25 12.32
N ASN A 82 -5.04 8.28 11.54
CA ASN A 82 -3.99 8.19 10.51
C ASN A 82 -2.63 7.85 11.16
N ARG A 83 -2.28 8.54 12.26
CA ARG A 83 -1.05 8.24 13.03
C ARG A 83 -1.07 6.82 13.60
N LEU A 84 -2.19 6.40 14.19
CA LEU A 84 -2.35 5.07 14.77
C LEU A 84 -2.07 3.97 13.75
N VAL A 85 -2.72 4.01 12.57
CA VAL A 85 -2.47 2.98 11.55
C VAL A 85 -1.05 3.07 10.99
N THR A 86 -0.51 4.28 10.86
CA THR A 86 0.87 4.47 10.37
C THR A 86 1.92 3.94 11.35
N GLU A 87 1.66 3.96 12.65
CA GLU A 87 2.62 3.51 13.68
C GLU A 87 2.39 2.07 14.13
N LYS A 88 1.14 1.60 14.13
CA LYS A 88 0.75 0.33 14.78
C LYS A 88 0.30 -0.76 13.82
N THR A 89 0.06 -0.47 12.54
CA THR A 89 -0.15 -1.55 11.57
C THR A 89 1.14 -2.36 11.44
N PRO A 90 1.13 -3.69 11.59
CA PRO A 90 2.33 -4.51 11.47
C PRO A 90 2.98 -4.42 10.09
N GLY A 91 4.30 -4.35 10.05
CA GLY A 91 5.12 -4.41 8.84
C GLY A 91 5.72 -5.80 8.62
N PRO A 92 6.91 -5.89 7.99
CA PRO A 92 7.56 -7.17 7.69
C PRO A 92 7.92 -8.00 8.93
N GLU A 93 7.95 -7.41 10.13
CA GLU A 93 8.35 -8.07 11.37
C GLU A 93 7.45 -9.24 11.78
N VAL A 94 6.18 -9.29 11.32
CA VAL A 94 5.24 -10.39 11.60
C VAL A 94 5.30 -11.53 10.59
N LEU A 95 6.14 -11.43 9.55
CA LEU A 95 6.24 -12.41 8.47
C LEU A 95 7.43 -13.36 8.63
N ARG A 96 7.89 -13.55 9.88
CA ARG A 96 9.03 -14.44 10.15
C ARG A 96 8.66 -15.90 9.87
N PRO A 97 9.57 -16.68 9.28
CA PRO A 97 9.34 -18.09 9.04
C PRO A 97 9.22 -18.88 10.34
N HIS A 98 8.46 -19.97 10.30
CA HIS A 98 8.40 -20.97 11.37
C HIS A 98 9.20 -22.20 10.97
N THR A 99 10.00 -22.73 11.89
CA THR A 99 10.88 -23.87 11.66
C THR A 99 10.69 -24.94 12.72
N TRP A 100 10.57 -26.19 12.29
CA TRP A 100 10.61 -27.37 13.16
C TRP A 100 11.71 -28.30 12.69
N SER A 101 12.57 -28.75 13.60
CA SER A 101 13.61 -29.74 13.34
C SER A 101 13.47 -30.93 14.28
N GLY A 102 13.82 -32.11 13.78
CA GLY A 102 13.83 -33.35 14.57
C GLY A 102 14.24 -34.55 13.74
N ASP A 103 13.95 -35.75 14.23
CA ASP A 103 14.33 -37.03 13.61
C ASP A 103 13.75 -37.21 12.19
N HIS A 104 12.70 -36.45 11.86
CA HIS A 104 12.05 -36.45 10.55
C HIS A 104 12.53 -35.31 9.62
N GLY A 105 13.64 -34.65 9.97
CA GLY A 105 14.25 -33.59 9.17
C GLY A 105 13.87 -32.18 9.59
N LEU A 106 13.84 -31.26 8.63
CA LEU A 106 13.55 -29.84 8.82
C LEU A 106 12.28 -29.47 8.04
N THR A 107 11.31 -28.88 8.73
CA THR A 107 10.14 -28.24 8.12
C THR A 107 10.26 -26.73 8.25
N LEU A 108 10.08 -26.02 7.14
CA LEU A 108 10.06 -24.57 7.05
C LEU A 108 8.70 -24.13 6.51
N VAL A 109 8.05 -23.20 7.21
CA VAL A 109 6.80 -22.56 6.77
C VAL A 109 7.03 -21.06 6.68
N GLU A 110 6.81 -20.51 5.49
CA GLU A 110 6.99 -19.09 5.18
C GLU A 110 5.69 -18.44 4.68
N TYR A 111 5.65 -17.11 4.73
CA TYR A 111 4.55 -16.30 4.20
C TYR A 111 4.90 -15.82 2.79
N ALA A 112 4.32 -16.45 1.78
CA ALA A 112 4.47 -16.04 0.39
C ALA A 112 3.45 -14.95 -0.02
N PRO A 113 3.80 -14.05 -0.95
CA PRO A 113 2.84 -13.11 -1.53
C PRO A 113 1.72 -13.83 -2.29
N TYR A 114 0.53 -13.24 -2.28
CA TYR A 114 -0.59 -13.65 -3.15
C TYR A 114 -0.44 -13.11 -4.57
N GLY A 115 0.08 -11.88 -4.75
CA GLY A 115 0.16 -11.22 -6.04
C GLY A 115 -0.41 -9.79 -6.02
N VAL A 116 -1.37 -9.53 -6.92
CA VAL A 116 -2.10 -8.25 -6.98
C VAL A 116 -3.38 -8.37 -6.15
N ILE A 117 -3.51 -7.52 -5.12
CA ILE A 117 -4.69 -7.49 -4.25
C ILE A 117 -5.63 -6.37 -4.69
N ALA A 118 -6.92 -6.67 -4.85
CA ALA A 118 -7.95 -5.65 -5.02
C ALA A 118 -8.52 -5.25 -3.65
N ALA A 119 -8.52 -3.96 -3.34
CA ALA A 119 -8.98 -3.43 -2.06
C ALA A 119 -10.08 -2.38 -2.26
N ILE A 120 -11.26 -2.61 -1.69
CA ILE A 120 -12.38 -1.64 -1.72
C ILE A 120 -12.34 -0.85 -0.41
N THR A 121 -12.32 0.48 -0.47
CA THR A 121 -12.12 1.33 0.71
C THR A 121 -13.34 2.20 1.03
N PRO A 122 -13.69 2.37 2.32
CA PRO A 122 -14.91 3.08 2.72
C PRO A 122 -14.73 4.60 2.79
N THR A 123 -15.82 5.35 2.67
CA THR A 123 -15.82 6.82 2.86
C THR A 123 -15.63 7.28 4.31
N THR A 124 -15.84 6.42 5.30
CA THR A 124 -15.71 6.78 6.73
C THR A 124 -14.26 6.87 7.17
N ASN A 125 -13.41 5.98 6.63
CA ASN A 125 -12.01 5.79 6.99
C ASN A 125 -11.09 5.75 5.74
N PRO A 126 -11.25 6.66 4.76
CA PRO A 126 -10.65 6.50 3.44
C PRO A 126 -9.13 6.42 3.50
N THR A 127 -8.49 7.39 4.16
CA THR A 127 -7.04 7.50 4.29
C THR A 127 -6.47 6.37 5.15
N SER A 128 -7.02 6.18 6.36
CA SER A 128 -6.49 5.20 7.30
C SER A 128 -6.59 3.75 6.79
N THR A 129 -7.66 3.43 6.04
CA THR A 129 -7.80 2.09 5.45
C THR A 129 -6.77 1.88 4.33
N ILE A 130 -6.56 2.86 3.45
CA ILE A 130 -5.53 2.77 2.41
C ILE A 130 -4.13 2.64 3.04
N ILE A 131 -3.81 3.44 4.06
CA ILE A 131 -2.51 3.37 4.75
C ILE A 131 -2.30 1.99 5.37
N CYS A 132 -3.26 1.52 6.17
CA CYS A 132 -3.19 0.22 6.84
C CYS A 132 -3.02 -0.93 5.83
N ASN A 133 -3.88 -0.95 4.80
CA ASN A 133 -3.83 -1.98 3.77
C ASN A 133 -2.51 -1.94 3.00
N THR A 134 -2.04 -0.76 2.62
CA THR A 134 -0.78 -0.61 1.88
C THR A 134 0.39 -1.16 2.70
N ILE A 135 0.50 -0.80 3.98
CA ILE A 135 1.56 -1.30 4.86
C ILE A 135 1.53 -2.84 4.92
N GLY A 136 0.39 -3.44 5.22
CA GLY A 136 0.29 -4.90 5.35
C GLY A 136 0.52 -5.64 4.03
N MET A 137 -0.08 -5.17 2.94
CA MET A 137 -0.01 -5.81 1.63
C MET A 137 1.41 -5.74 1.06
N VAL A 138 2.05 -4.57 1.11
CA VAL A 138 3.41 -4.37 0.60
C VAL A 138 4.44 -5.09 1.49
N ALA A 139 4.26 -5.09 2.82
CA ALA A 139 5.12 -5.88 3.72
C ALA A 139 5.11 -7.37 3.34
N ALA A 140 3.93 -7.91 3.01
CA ALA A 140 3.76 -9.28 2.53
C ALA A 140 4.22 -9.51 1.08
N GLY A 141 4.77 -8.50 0.40
CA GLY A 141 5.31 -8.63 -0.95
C GLY A 141 4.26 -8.52 -2.06
N ASN A 142 3.06 -8.06 -1.74
CA ASN A 142 1.99 -7.86 -2.71
C ASN A 142 2.02 -6.43 -3.27
N THR A 143 1.38 -6.25 -4.42
CA THR A 143 0.92 -4.93 -4.87
C THR A 143 -0.58 -4.82 -4.65
N ALA A 144 -1.10 -3.60 -4.58
CA ALA A 144 -2.52 -3.36 -4.36
C ALA A 144 -3.12 -2.43 -5.41
N VAL A 145 -4.38 -2.66 -5.77
CA VAL A 145 -5.23 -1.75 -6.54
C VAL A 145 -6.43 -1.38 -5.68
N PHE A 146 -6.66 -0.08 -5.49
CA PHE A 146 -7.75 0.41 -4.66
C PHE A 146 -8.93 0.87 -5.51
N ASN A 147 -10.12 0.33 -5.20
CA ASN A 147 -11.39 0.89 -5.66
C ASN A 147 -12.02 1.67 -4.52
N VAL A 148 -11.88 2.99 -4.59
CA VAL A 148 -12.18 3.89 -3.47
C VAL A 148 -13.63 4.36 -3.52
N HIS A 149 -14.25 4.59 -2.36
CA HIS A 149 -15.61 5.11 -2.32
C HIS A 149 -15.70 6.50 -2.99
N PRO A 150 -16.68 6.75 -3.89
CA PRO A 150 -16.77 8.00 -4.65
C PRO A 150 -16.79 9.28 -3.79
N ASN A 151 -17.49 9.25 -2.64
CA ASN A 151 -17.54 10.38 -1.70
C ASN A 151 -16.20 10.72 -1.02
N ALA A 152 -15.16 9.92 -1.22
CA ALA A 152 -13.82 10.16 -0.70
C ALA A 152 -12.75 9.99 -1.80
N LYS A 153 -13.14 10.19 -3.06
CA LYS A 153 -12.31 9.87 -4.22
C LYS A 153 -11.02 10.70 -4.22
N ASN A 154 -11.12 12.01 -4.03
CA ASN A 154 -10.00 12.92 -4.20
C ASN A 154 -8.95 12.72 -3.10
N VAL A 155 -9.37 12.66 -1.83
CA VAL A 155 -8.45 12.38 -0.73
C VAL A 155 -7.84 10.99 -0.84
N SER A 156 -8.59 10.02 -1.35
CA SER A 156 -8.05 8.66 -1.54
C SER A 156 -7.03 8.61 -2.67
N CYS A 157 -7.22 9.35 -3.76
CA CYS A 157 -6.24 9.45 -4.84
C CYS A 157 -4.98 10.24 -4.44
N HIS A 158 -5.11 11.26 -3.60
CA HIS A 158 -3.95 12.00 -3.06
C HIS A 158 -3.13 11.17 -2.06
N ASN A 159 -3.76 10.20 -1.41
CA ASN A 159 -3.12 9.33 -0.42
C ASN A 159 -2.30 8.17 -1.02
N ILE A 160 -2.32 7.99 -2.34
CA ILE A 160 -1.63 6.90 -3.07
C ILE A 160 -0.35 7.42 -3.70
#